data_AF-A0A9Q9WK98-F1
#
_entry.id   AF-A0A9Q9WK98-F1
#
_cell.length_a   1.000
_cell.length_b   1.000
_cell.length_c   1.000
_cell.angle_alpha   90.00
_cell.angle_beta   90.00
_cell.angle_gamma   90.00
#
_symmetry.space_group_name_H-M   'P 1'
#
loop_
_entity.id
_entity.type
_entity.pdbx_description
1 polymer ?
#
loop_
_entity_poly.entity_id
_entity_poly.type
_entity_poly.pdbx_seq_one_letter_code
_entity_poly.pdbx_strand_id
1 'polypeptide(L)'
;MQSNKLSDDVEGNPDRVDPFYQQGIVTGLNFKKNSQEDQTRGLLSDDITPIPFQYKGDRGPCSDGWVLYRNTCYLIMNVYGTWELSKSLCNDFGAHLMVVNNEEELEFISRVVQKRTDYWIGLKRDKIGQWSWVNGDNYHSNPQFWDENQPAYWGMESCSYLKGSDTVHRKLMHDADCHRQLYHICERKLEKGMR
;
A
#
# COMPACT_ATOMS: atom_id res chain seq x y z
N MET A 1 38.38 -35.78 6.71
CA MET A 1 36.97 -36.20 6.83
C MET A 1 36.43 -35.49 8.07
N GLN A 2 35.77 -34.34 7.91
CA GLN A 2 34.29 -34.20 7.91
C GLN A 2 33.67 -34.75 9.20
N SER A 3 32.82 -34.06 9.96
CA SER A 3 32.11 -32.80 9.77
C SER A 3 31.39 -32.44 11.07
N ASN A 4 31.29 -31.13 11.32
CA ASN A 4 30.35 -30.35 12.13
C ASN A 4 29.25 -31.06 12.95
N LYS A 5 29.11 -30.59 14.20
CA LYS A 5 27.80 -30.51 14.87
C LYS A 5 27.56 -29.04 15.27
N LEU A 6 26.44 -28.53 14.76
CA LEU A 6 25.79 -27.26 15.04
C LEU A 6 25.53 -27.07 16.54
N SER A 7 25.70 -25.83 17.00
CA SER A 7 24.71 -25.12 17.81
C SER A 7 25.24 -23.71 18.07
N ASP A 8 24.60 -22.71 17.47
CA ASP A 8 24.45 -21.35 18.00
C ASP A 8 23.44 -20.65 17.08
N ASP A 9 22.18 -20.99 17.30
CA ASP A 9 21.04 -20.24 16.76
C ASP A 9 21.05 -18.84 17.41
N VAL A 10 21.39 -17.80 16.63
CA VAL A 10 21.01 -16.43 16.97
C VAL A 10 19.51 -16.33 16.69
N GLU A 11 18.73 -16.81 17.66
CA GLU A 11 17.29 -16.67 17.71
C GLU A 11 16.99 -15.17 17.84
N GLY A 12 16.51 -14.56 16.75
CA GLY A 12 16.04 -13.19 16.75
C GLY A 12 14.88 -13.06 17.74
N ASN A 13 15.14 -12.36 18.84
CA ASN A 13 14.20 -12.16 19.94
C ASN A 13 12.83 -11.66 19.42
N PRO A 14 11.75 -12.46 19.52
CA PRO A 14 10.40 -12.10 19.06
C PRO A 14 9.73 -11.01 19.89
N ASP A 15 10.33 -10.58 21.01
CA ASP A 15 9.76 -9.59 21.93
C ASP A 15 10.11 -8.12 21.58
N ARG A 16 10.66 -7.85 20.39
CA ARG A 16 10.78 -6.48 19.83
C ARG A 16 9.68 -6.14 18.82
N VAL A 17 8.47 -6.66 19.05
CA VAL A 17 7.26 -6.12 18.44
C VAL A 17 6.64 -5.18 19.48
N ASP A 18 6.63 -3.88 19.17
CA ASP A 18 6.11 -2.82 20.04
C ASP A 18 4.65 -3.13 20.45
N PRO A 19 4.34 -3.18 21.77
CA PRO A 19 3.04 -3.59 22.29
C PRO A 19 1.88 -2.59 22.05
N PHE A 20 2.09 -1.47 21.34
CA PHE A 20 1.02 -0.50 21.08
C PHE A 20 0.16 -0.77 19.83
N TYR A 21 0.37 -1.89 19.13
CA TYR A 21 -0.46 -2.30 17.98
C TYR A 21 -1.77 -3.00 18.37
N GLN A 22 -2.54 -2.44 19.32
CA GLN A 22 -3.96 -2.77 19.49
C GLN A 22 -4.75 -1.53 19.96
N GLN A 23 -5.89 -1.30 19.30
CA GLN A 23 -6.95 -0.31 19.54
C GLN A 23 -6.83 1.04 18.81
N GLY A 24 -7.68 1.19 17.78
CA GLY A 24 -7.95 2.46 17.10
C GLY A 24 -8.90 2.27 15.93
N ILE A 25 -10.18 1.98 16.21
CA ILE A 25 -11.25 2.14 15.21
C ILE A 25 -11.44 3.66 15.03
N VAL A 26 -11.11 4.21 13.86
CA VAL A 26 -11.62 5.52 13.45
C VAL A 26 -12.58 5.28 12.29
N THR A 27 -13.82 4.98 12.64
CA THR A 27 -14.96 5.13 11.73
C THR A 27 -15.37 6.60 11.73
N GLY A 28 -15.29 7.27 10.59
CA GLY A 28 -16.04 8.51 10.38
C GLY A 28 -15.30 9.60 9.64
N LEU A 29 -15.46 9.61 8.31
CA LEU A 29 -15.60 10.89 7.62
C LEU A 29 -17.01 11.40 7.95
N ASN A 30 -17.13 12.56 8.60
CA ASN A 30 -18.41 13.21 8.82
C ASN A 30 -18.92 13.77 7.49
N PHE A 31 -19.67 12.97 6.73
CA PHE A 31 -20.44 13.45 5.58
C PHE A 31 -21.62 14.26 6.10
N LYS A 32 -21.53 15.60 6.07
CA LYS A 32 -22.73 16.43 6.08
C LYS A 32 -23.50 16.16 4.79
N LYS A 33 -24.46 15.23 4.82
CA LYS A 33 -25.49 15.13 3.78
C LYS A 33 -26.34 16.40 3.84
N ASN A 34 -26.09 17.34 2.95
CA ASN A 34 -27.11 18.29 2.56
C ASN A 34 -27.58 17.95 1.14
N SER A 35 -28.90 17.90 1.02
CA SER A 35 -29.69 17.55 -0.15
C SER A 35 -29.42 18.48 -1.34
N GLN A 36 -29.36 17.86 -2.53
CA GLN A 36 -29.47 18.46 -3.87
C GLN A 36 -28.65 19.74 -4.11
N GLU A 37 -27.39 19.58 -4.56
CA GLU A 37 -26.89 20.17 -5.81
C GLU A 37 -25.47 19.65 -6.13
N ASP A 38 -25.24 19.41 -7.41
CA ASP A 38 -24.32 18.45 -8.00
C ASP A 38 -22.80 18.78 -8.00
N GLN A 39 -22.02 17.76 -7.63
CA GLN A 39 -20.90 17.15 -8.40
C GLN A 39 -19.63 17.91 -8.81
N THR A 40 -19.28 19.14 -8.37
CA THR A 40 -17.98 19.70 -8.86
C THR A 40 -17.17 20.65 -7.99
N ARG A 41 -17.37 20.78 -6.67
CA ARG A 41 -16.52 21.68 -5.85
C ARG A 41 -16.39 21.28 -4.38
N GLY A 42 -15.49 20.34 -4.03
CA GLY A 42 -15.25 20.08 -2.61
C GLY A 42 -14.28 18.95 -2.26
N LEU A 43 -13.08 18.95 -2.84
CA LEU A 43 -11.90 18.45 -2.13
C LEU A 43 -10.90 19.60 -2.21
N LEU A 44 -10.93 20.48 -1.21
CA LEU A 44 -9.80 21.37 -0.98
C LEU A 44 -8.69 20.49 -0.40
N SER A 45 -7.46 20.68 -0.90
CA SER A 45 -6.24 19.98 -0.47
C SER A 45 -6.01 19.95 1.04
N ASP A 46 -6.70 20.82 1.78
CA ASP A 46 -6.43 21.12 3.17
C ASP A 46 -7.20 20.22 4.16
N ASP A 47 -8.19 19.44 3.68
CA ASP A 47 -9.02 18.57 4.54
C ASP A 47 -8.63 17.08 4.50
N ILE A 48 -7.66 16.68 3.65
CA ILE A 48 -7.08 15.32 3.67
C ILE A 48 -5.75 15.38 4.41
N THR A 49 -5.81 15.58 5.73
CA THR A 49 -4.66 15.24 6.57
C THR A 49 -4.70 13.73 6.83
N PRO A 50 -3.68 12.94 6.44
CA PRO A 50 -3.52 11.61 6.98
C PRO A 50 -3.52 11.76 8.51
N ILE A 51 -4.45 11.10 9.19
CA ILE A 51 -4.44 11.08 10.65
C ILE A 51 -3.08 10.48 11.01
N PRO A 52 -2.20 11.21 11.73
CA PRO A 52 -0.94 10.61 12.12
C PRO A 52 -1.27 9.44 13.02
N PHE A 53 -1.00 8.22 12.54
CA PHE A 53 -0.60 7.17 13.47
C PHE A 53 0.52 7.79 14.29
N GLN A 54 0.29 8.03 15.59
CA GLN A 54 1.25 8.71 16.46
C GLN A 54 2.47 7.80 16.71
N TYR A 55 3.26 7.55 15.67
CA TYR A 55 4.65 7.19 15.81
C TYR A 55 5.41 8.48 16.07
N LYS A 56 5.65 8.80 17.35
CA LYS A 56 6.74 9.69 17.73
C LYS A 56 8.06 8.95 17.51
N GLY A 57 8.43 8.75 16.25
CA GLY A 57 9.78 8.38 15.86
C GLY A 57 10.59 9.65 15.64
N ASP A 58 11.83 9.68 16.10
CA ASP A 58 12.81 10.72 15.76
C ASP A 58 12.76 11.03 14.25
N ARG A 59 12.94 12.31 13.88
CA ARG A 59 12.87 12.85 12.51
C ARG A 59 13.63 11.97 11.52
N GLY A 60 12.94 10.95 11.00
CA GLY A 60 13.48 10.01 10.06
C GLY A 60 13.51 10.65 8.67
N PRO A 61 14.08 9.95 7.68
CA PRO A 61 14.10 10.46 6.32
C PRO A 61 12.70 10.53 5.68
N CYS A 62 11.69 9.90 6.28
CA CYS A 62 10.29 10.02 5.87
C CYS A 62 9.54 11.03 6.73
N SER A 63 8.57 11.73 6.12
CA SER A 63 7.67 12.64 6.84
C SER A 63 6.79 11.89 7.85
N ASP A 64 6.27 12.61 8.84
CA ASP A 64 5.35 12.05 9.83
C ASP A 64 4.17 11.32 9.15
N GLY A 65 3.81 10.15 9.69
CA GLY A 65 2.75 9.29 9.13
C GLY A 65 3.20 8.34 8.00
N TRP A 66 4.44 8.47 7.51
CA TRP A 66 5.02 7.53 6.55
C TRP A 66 5.87 6.47 7.25
N VAL A 67 5.84 5.26 6.72
CA VAL A 67 6.68 4.15 7.19
C VAL A 67 7.86 3.97 6.25
N LEU A 68 9.08 3.99 6.80
CA LEU A 68 10.30 3.75 6.03
C LEU A 68 10.57 2.25 5.90
N TYR A 69 10.82 1.79 4.68
CA TYR A 69 11.49 0.51 4.44
C TYR A 69 12.57 0.67 3.37
N ARG A 70 13.81 0.37 3.75
CA ARG A 70 15.01 0.62 2.95
C ARG A 70 15.12 2.08 2.52
N ASN A 71 14.97 2.37 1.23
CA ASN A 71 15.08 3.72 0.67
C ASN A 71 13.72 4.21 0.11
N THR A 72 12.62 3.66 0.62
CA THR A 72 11.26 3.99 0.19
C THR A 72 10.39 4.30 1.40
N CYS A 73 9.62 5.39 1.31
CA CYS A 73 8.59 5.76 2.27
C CYS A 73 7.24 5.27 1.76
N TYR A 74 6.44 4.66 2.64
CA TYR A 74 5.08 4.21 2.34
C TYR A 74 4.05 4.93 3.19
N LEU A 75 2.91 5.29 2.59
CA LEU A 75 1.78 5.89 3.29
C LEU A 75 0.55 4.99 3.10
N ILE A 76 0.00 4.50 4.22
CA ILE A 76 -1.24 3.71 4.22
C ILE A 76 -2.42 4.67 4.29
N MET A 77 -3.11 4.83 3.17
CA MET A 77 -4.23 5.76 3.07
C MET A 77 -5.54 5.08 3.46
N ASN A 78 -6.03 5.41 4.65
CA ASN A 78 -7.33 4.96 5.18
C ASN A 78 -8.50 5.78 4.60
N VAL A 79 -8.42 6.12 3.31
CA VAL A 79 -9.48 6.79 2.54
C VAL A 79 -9.90 5.86 1.41
N TYR A 80 -11.18 5.50 1.38
CA TYR A 80 -11.75 4.73 0.29
C TYR A 80 -11.78 5.57 -1.00
N GLY A 81 -11.34 4.96 -2.11
CA GLY A 81 -11.39 5.59 -3.42
C GLY A 81 -11.40 4.59 -4.57
N THR A 82 -11.78 5.07 -5.75
CA THR A 82 -11.47 4.37 -7.01
C THR A 82 -9.96 4.35 -7.22
N TRP A 83 -9.48 3.46 -8.10
CA TRP A 83 -8.06 3.41 -8.40
C TRP A 83 -7.51 4.75 -8.90
N GLU A 84 -8.26 5.48 -9.74
CA GLU A 84 -7.81 6.79 -10.26
C GLU A 84 -7.81 7.86 -9.17
N LEU A 85 -8.78 7.87 -8.26
CA LEU A 85 -8.78 8.78 -7.11
C LEU A 85 -7.59 8.49 -6.19
N SER A 86 -7.34 7.22 -5.87
CA SER A 86 -6.22 6.79 -5.06
C SER A 86 -4.87 7.17 -5.68
N LYS A 87 -4.74 7.04 -7.00
CA LYS A 87 -3.55 7.51 -7.74
C LYS A 87 -3.38 9.03 -7.63
N SER A 88 -4.45 9.80 -7.81
CA SER A 88 -4.42 11.26 -7.65
C SER A 88 -3.97 11.66 -6.25
N LEU A 89 -4.53 11.03 -5.22
CA LEU A 89 -4.17 11.32 -3.82
C LEU A 89 -2.70 11.01 -3.55
N CYS A 90 -2.15 9.89 -4.04
CA CYS A 90 -0.72 9.64 -3.91
C CYS A 90 0.14 10.70 -4.60
N ASN A 91 -0.27 11.16 -5.79
CA ASN A 91 0.44 12.20 -6.52
C ASN A 91 0.44 13.54 -5.75
N ASP A 92 -0.65 13.89 -5.08
CA ASP A 92 -0.75 15.10 -4.26
C ASP A 92 0.26 15.10 -3.09
N PHE A 93 0.69 13.92 -2.63
CA PHE A 93 1.76 13.76 -1.64
C PHE A 93 3.16 13.58 -2.24
N GLY A 94 3.35 13.83 -3.53
CA GLY A 94 4.62 13.63 -4.23
C GLY A 94 5.05 12.16 -4.27
N ALA A 95 4.08 11.25 -4.33
CA ALA A 95 4.24 9.81 -4.37
C ALA A 95 3.45 9.21 -5.53
N HIS A 96 3.48 7.90 -5.67
CA HIS A 96 2.58 7.17 -6.57
C HIS A 96 2.00 5.96 -5.82
N LEU A 97 0.99 5.30 -6.39
CA LEU A 97 0.52 4.03 -5.84
C LEU A 97 1.67 3.02 -5.80
N MET A 98 1.70 2.20 -4.74
CA MET A 98 2.77 1.23 -4.49
C MET A 98 3.05 0.33 -5.69
N VAL A 99 4.33 0.12 -6.01
CA VAL A 99 4.78 -0.82 -7.03
C VAL A 99 5.44 -1.98 -6.33
N VAL A 100 5.01 -3.21 -6.62
CA VAL A 100 5.60 -4.39 -5.98
C VAL A 100 6.86 -4.77 -6.77
N ASN A 101 8.02 -4.55 -6.16
CA ASN A 101 9.34 -4.73 -6.75
C ASN A 101 9.96 -6.08 -6.42
N ASN A 102 9.69 -6.61 -5.22
CA ASN A 102 10.25 -7.87 -4.73
C ASN A 102 9.44 -8.46 -3.57
N GLU A 103 9.78 -9.70 -3.20
CA GLU A 103 9.09 -10.45 -2.16
C GLU A 103 9.30 -9.85 -0.76
N GLU A 104 10.48 -9.30 -0.47
CA GLU A 104 10.80 -8.73 0.84
C GLU A 104 9.98 -7.46 1.13
N GLU A 105 9.75 -6.65 0.09
CA GLU A 105 8.87 -5.48 0.14
C GLU A 105 7.40 -5.89 0.33
N LEU A 106 6.93 -6.91 -0.39
CA LEU A 106 5.57 -7.43 -0.21
C LEU A 106 5.35 -7.99 1.19
N GLU A 107 6.31 -8.77 1.70
CA GLU A 107 6.26 -9.28 3.08
C GLU A 107 6.26 -8.16 4.11
N PHE A 108 7.10 -7.12 3.92
CA PHE A 108 7.11 -5.95 4.79
C PHE A 108 5.73 -5.27 4.82
N ILE A 109 5.16 -4.96 3.66
CA ILE A 109 3.86 -4.29 3.56
C ILE A 109 2.75 -5.13 4.17
N SER A 110 2.77 -6.46 3.98
CA SER A 110 1.77 -7.35 4.59
C SER A 110 1.72 -7.32 6.12
N ARG A 111 2.82 -6.88 6.77
CA ARG A 111 2.91 -6.72 8.23
C ARG A 111 2.46 -5.33 8.70
N VAL A 112 2.50 -4.34 7.82
CA VAL A 112 2.19 -2.93 8.13
C VAL A 112 0.71 -2.62 7.91
N VAL A 113 0.11 -3.20 6.87
CA VAL A 113 -1.29 -2.93 6.53
C VAL A 113 -2.26 -3.59 7.50
N GLN A 114 -3.48 -3.02 7.62
CA GLN A 114 -4.54 -3.66 8.40
C GLN A 114 -4.87 -5.04 7.84
N LYS A 115 -4.91 -6.06 8.72
CA LYS A 115 -5.33 -7.42 8.36
C LYS A 115 -6.72 -7.42 7.74
N ARG A 116 -6.98 -8.39 6.85
CA ARG A 116 -8.28 -8.59 6.17
C ARG A 116 -8.81 -7.37 5.40
N THR A 117 -7.94 -6.40 5.11
CA THR A 117 -8.29 -5.17 4.41
C THR A 117 -7.60 -5.14 3.05
N ASP A 118 -8.33 -4.74 2.02
CA ASP A 118 -7.86 -4.72 0.63
C ASP A 118 -7.33 -3.33 0.27
N TYR A 119 -6.20 -3.26 -0.44
CA TYR A 119 -5.54 -1.99 -0.79
C TYR A 119 -5.15 -1.91 -2.27
N TRP A 120 -5.55 -0.84 -2.95
CA TRP A 120 -5.07 -0.55 -4.30
C TRP A 120 -3.55 -0.42 -4.34
N ILE A 121 -2.97 -0.98 -5.40
CA ILE A 121 -1.57 -0.82 -5.79
C ILE A 121 -1.47 -0.27 -7.21
N GLY A 122 -0.28 0.16 -7.60
CA GLY A 122 -0.01 0.90 -8.82
C GLY A 122 0.01 0.07 -10.10
N LEU A 123 -0.73 -1.03 -10.17
CA LEU A 123 -0.81 -1.88 -11.35
C LEU A 123 -2.20 -1.81 -11.98
N LYS A 124 -2.23 -1.56 -13.30
CA LYS A 124 -3.46 -1.41 -14.08
C LYS A 124 -3.33 -2.13 -15.42
N ARG A 125 -4.43 -2.75 -15.85
CA ARG A 125 -4.62 -3.37 -17.16
C ARG A 125 -5.50 -2.48 -18.02
N ASP A 126 -5.00 -2.08 -19.18
CA ASP A 126 -5.75 -1.28 -20.14
C ASP A 126 -6.78 -2.10 -20.94
N LYS A 127 -7.55 -1.41 -21.79
CA LYS A 127 -8.62 -2.00 -22.61
C LYS A 127 -8.14 -3.02 -23.66
N ILE A 128 -6.86 -2.98 -24.03
CA ILE A 128 -6.26 -3.95 -24.96
C ILE A 128 -5.58 -5.10 -24.20
N GLY A 129 -5.67 -5.09 -22.87
CA GLY A 129 -5.25 -6.16 -21.98
C GLY A 129 -3.81 -6.09 -21.50
N GLN A 130 -3.13 -4.95 -21.66
CA GLN A 130 -1.75 -4.75 -21.25
C GLN A 130 -1.66 -4.21 -19.83
N TRP A 131 -0.80 -4.84 -19.03
CA TRP A 131 -0.49 -4.41 -17.66
C TRP A 131 0.64 -3.38 -17.64
N SER A 132 0.49 -2.34 -16.83
CA SER A 132 1.50 -1.28 -16.64
C SER A 132 1.55 -0.80 -15.19
N TRP A 133 2.76 -0.58 -14.68
CA TRP A 133 2.98 0.07 -13.38
C TRP A 133 2.87 1.60 -13.51
N VAL A 134 2.33 2.26 -12.49
CA VAL A 134 2.13 3.72 -12.44
C VAL A 134 3.40 4.54 -12.53
N ASN A 135 4.54 3.95 -12.13
CA ASN A 135 5.85 4.62 -12.19
C ASN A 135 6.55 4.47 -13.55
N GLY A 136 5.93 3.76 -14.51
CA GLY A 136 6.49 3.51 -15.83
C GLY A 136 7.47 2.33 -15.90
N ASP A 137 7.71 1.61 -14.80
CA ASP A 137 8.53 0.40 -14.82
C ASP A 137 7.90 -0.66 -15.74
N ASN A 138 8.75 -1.39 -16.44
CA ASN A 138 8.30 -2.49 -17.28
C ASN A 138 7.62 -3.55 -16.41
N TYR A 139 6.37 -3.90 -16.74
CA TYR A 139 5.60 -4.94 -16.05
C TYR A 139 6.41 -6.23 -15.85
N HIS A 140 7.16 -6.67 -16.87
CA HIS A 140 7.94 -7.91 -16.82
C HIS A 140 9.25 -7.79 -16.03
N SER A 141 9.68 -6.60 -15.62
CA SER A 141 10.86 -6.41 -14.79
C SER A 141 10.62 -6.73 -13.32
N ASN A 142 9.36 -6.79 -12.89
CA ASN A 142 8.98 -7.07 -11.50
C ASN A 142 8.32 -8.45 -11.38
N PRO A 143 8.58 -9.21 -10.30
CA PRO A 143 7.89 -10.46 -10.07
C PRO A 143 6.40 -10.23 -9.87
N GLN A 144 5.59 -11.12 -10.43
CA GLN A 144 4.15 -11.01 -10.38
C GLN A 144 3.60 -11.89 -9.26
N PHE A 145 3.25 -11.25 -8.14
CA PHE A 145 2.78 -11.91 -6.92
C PHE A 145 1.26 -12.14 -6.93
N TRP A 146 0.73 -12.53 -8.09
CA TRP A 146 -0.67 -12.95 -8.26
C TRP A 146 -0.98 -14.10 -7.33
N ASP A 147 -2.10 -13.98 -6.63
CA ASP A 147 -2.66 -15.07 -5.83
C ASP A 147 -3.15 -16.22 -6.72
N GLU A 148 -3.47 -17.35 -6.09
CA GLU A 148 -4.02 -18.50 -6.81
C GLU A 148 -5.28 -18.09 -7.60
N ASN A 149 -5.32 -18.50 -8.87
CA ASN A 149 -6.37 -18.16 -9.83
C ASN A 149 -6.49 -16.66 -10.19
N GLN A 150 -5.48 -15.83 -9.90
CA GLN A 150 -5.42 -14.43 -10.33
C GLN A 150 -4.44 -14.22 -11.50
N PRO A 151 -4.64 -13.18 -12.34
CA PRO A 151 -5.82 -12.32 -12.41
C PRO A 151 -7.06 -13.08 -12.91
N ALA A 152 -8.23 -12.80 -12.31
CA ALA A 152 -9.49 -13.51 -12.57
C ALA A 152 -10.57 -12.59 -13.19
N TYR A 153 -10.38 -11.28 -13.17
CA TYR A 153 -11.39 -10.35 -13.65
C TYR A 153 -11.33 -10.21 -15.18
N TRP A 154 -12.41 -10.62 -15.83
CA TRP A 154 -12.52 -10.68 -17.30
C TRP A 154 -12.95 -9.36 -17.96
N GLY A 155 -12.98 -8.25 -17.21
CA GLY A 155 -13.34 -6.96 -17.78
C GLY A 155 -12.30 -6.42 -18.77
N MET A 156 -12.71 -5.42 -19.56
CA MET A 156 -11.83 -4.77 -20.52
C MET A 156 -10.69 -4.04 -19.82
N GLU A 157 -10.97 -3.35 -18.71
CA GLU A 157 -9.99 -2.62 -17.91
C GLU A 157 -10.05 -3.14 -16.47
N SER A 158 -8.90 -3.41 -15.86
CA SER A 158 -8.83 -3.91 -14.49
C SER A 158 -7.68 -3.29 -13.72
N CYS A 159 -7.84 -3.18 -12.41
CA CYS A 159 -6.87 -2.58 -11.52
C CYS A 159 -6.49 -3.59 -10.43
N SER A 160 -5.24 -3.55 -9.98
CA SER A 160 -4.73 -4.51 -9.02
C SER A 160 -4.72 -3.97 -7.60
N TYR A 161 -4.99 -4.86 -6.65
CA TYR A 161 -4.95 -4.59 -5.22
C TYR A 161 -4.25 -5.73 -4.48
N LEU A 162 -3.74 -5.46 -3.29
CA LEU A 162 -3.32 -6.49 -2.34
C LEU A 162 -4.53 -6.95 -1.54
N LYS A 163 -4.79 -8.26 -1.56
CA LYS A 163 -5.84 -8.89 -0.76
C LYS A 163 -5.44 -8.90 0.71
N GLY A 164 -6.36 -8.52 1.60
CA GLY A 164 -6.13 -8.64 3.03
C GLY A 164 -6.04 -10.10 3.49
N SER A 165 -5.02 -10.44 4.27
CA SER A 165 -4.86 -11.75 4.91
C SER A 165 -4.62 -11.62 6.42
N ASP A 166 -4.85 -12.70 7.16
CA ASP A 166 -4.49 -12.83 8.58
C ASP A 166 -3.03 -13.23 8.80
N THR A 167 -2.43 -13.81 7.76
CA THR A 167 -1.08 -14.37 7.75
C THR A 167 -0.24 -13.68 6.68
N VAL A 168 1.08 -13.66 6.87
CA VAL A 168 2.00 -13.16 5.85
C VAL A 168 1.94 -14.09 4.64
N HIS A 169 1.56 -13.55 3.49
CA HIS A 169 1.52 -14.25 2.22
C HIS A 169 2.44 -13.57 1.22
N ARG A 170 3.09 -14.41 0.41
CA ARG A 170 4.01 -13.99 -0.66
C ARG A 170 3.29 -13.82 -2.00
N LYS A 171 2.00 -14.12 -2.05
CA LYS A 171 1.11 -13.92 -3.19
C LYS A 171 -0.16 -13.28 -2.67
N LEU A 172 -0.40 -12.04 -3.07
CA LEU A 172 -1.46 -11.19 -2.53
C LEU A 172 -2.16 -10.38 -3.63
N MET A 173 -1.59 -10.31 -4.83
CA MET A 173 -2.14 -9.50 -5.90
C MET A 173 -3.40 -10.14 -6.45
N HIS A 174 -4.46 -9.34 -6.52
CA HIS A 174 -5.74 -9.66 -7.14
C HIS A 174 -6.08 -8.54 -8.12
N ASP A 175 -6.99 -8.80 -9.06
CA ASP A 175 -7.53 -7.78 -9.95
C ASP A 175 -9.04 -7.55 -9.76
N ALA A 176 -9.48 -6.36 -10.14
CA ALA A 176 -10.82 -5.88 -9.88
C ALA A 176 -11.23 -4.77 -10.86
N ASP A 177 -12.54 -4.49 -10.91
CA ASP A 177 -13.07 -3.25 -11.49
C ASP A 177 -12.43 -2.04 -10.80
N CYS A 178 -11.79 -1.18 -11.59
CA CYS A 178 -11.10 0.04 -11.16
C CYS A 178 -11.99 1.04 -10.40
N HIS A 179 -13.33 0.93 -10.52
CA HIS A 179 -14.28 1.78 -9.83
C HIS A 179 -14.64 1.30 -8.42
N ARG A 180 -14.14 0.12 -8.00
CA ARG A 180 -14.29 -0.34 -6.62
C ARG A 180 -13.66 0.66 -5.65
N GLN A 181 -14.30 0.81 -4.51
CA GLN A 181 -13.82 1.67 -3.43
C GLN A 181 -12.94 0.84 -2.51
N LEU A 182 -11.62 1.04 -2.54
CA LEU A 182 -10.66 0.39 -1.62
C LEU A 182 -9.78 1.46 -0.96
N TYR A 183 -9.13 1.09 0.14
CA TYR A 183 -7.98 1.85 0.64
C TYR A 183 -6.81 1.71 -0.33
N HIS A 184 -5.73 2.43 -0.10
CA HIS A 184 -4.60 2.44 -1.02
C HIS A 184 -3.27 2.66 -0.30
N ILE A 185 -2.19 2.25 -0.97
CA ILE A 185 -0.83 2.40 -0.46
C ILE A 185 -0.09 3.31 -1.43
N CYS A 186 0.44 4.41 -0.92
CA CYS A 186 1.35 5.27 -1.68
C CYS A 186 2.80 4.91 -1.35
N GLU A 187 3.69 5.06 -2.31
CA GLU A 187 5.14 4.94 -2.11
C GLU A 187 5.89 6.09 -2.78
N ARG A 188 7.03 6.46 -2.19
CA ARG A 188 8.02 7.33 -2.83
C ARG A 188 9.42 6.96 -2.38
N LYS A 189 10.38 7.02 -3.30
CA LYS A 189 11.80 6.79 -2.97
C LYS A 189 12.38 8.03 -2.28
N LEU A 190 13.29 7.81 -1.34
CA LEU A 190 14.10 8.90 -0.79
C LEU A 190 15.02 9.44 -1.89
N GLU A 191 14.95 10.74 -2.14
CA GLU A 191 15.88 11.39 -3.05
C GLU A 191 17.27 11.52 -2.42
N LYS A 192 18.32 11.35 -3.26
CA LYS A 192 19.70 11.57 -2.83
C LYS A 192 19.88 13.07 -2.52
N GLY A 193 19.92 13.41 -1.23
CA GLY A 193 20.14 14.79 -0.77
C GLY A 193 19.27 15.23 0.40
N MET A 194 18.27 14.42 0.78
CA MET A 194 17.42 14.64 1.94
C MET A 194 18.17 14.22 3.24
N ARG A 195 19.11 15.06 3.69
CA ARG A 195 19.81 14.96 4.98
C ARG A 195 19.51 16.18 5.82
#